data_AF-A0A2S5LI02-F1
#
_entry.id   AF-A0A2S5LI02-F1
#
_cell.length_a   1.000
_cell.length_b   1.000
_cell.length_c   1.000
_cell.angle_alpha   90.00
_cell.angle_beta   90.00
_cell.angle_gamma   90.00
#
_symmetry.space_group_name_H-M   'P 1'
#
loop_
_entity.id
_entity.type
_entity.pdbx_description
1 polymer ?
#
loop_
_entity_poly.entity_id
_entity_poly.type
_entity_poly.pdbx_seq_one_letter_code
_entity_poly.pdbx_strand_id
1 'polypeptide(L)'
;MTRPQHSGVVLPAPQAPSDERALAVRAALNGRVIVLVGMMGSGKSAIGQRLAVRLGLPFVDADAEIVAAAAGMSIPEIFAKYGERYFRDGERRVIMRLLNGGPVVL
;
A
#
# COMPACT_ATOMS: atom_id res chain seq x y z
N MET A 1 20.79 -1.49 -19.40
CA MET A 1 19.92 -2.50 -18.76
C MET A 1 18.88 -1.78 -17.93
N THR A 2 17.74 -1.47 -18.55
CA THR A 2 16.66 -0.64 -17.99
C THR A 2 15.77 -1.49 -17.07
N ARG A 3 15.79 -1.19 -15.77
CA ARG A 3 14.84 -1.76 -14.81
C ARG A 3 13.42 -1.34 -15.19
N PRO A 4 12.42 -2.24 -15.19
CA PRO A 4 11.04 -1.84 -15.36
C PRO A 4 10.66 -0.97 -14.17
N GLN A 5 10.21 0.25 -14.46
CA GLN A 5 9.66 1.15 -13.45
C GLN A 5 8.38 0.49 -12.95
N HIS A 6 8.30 0.19 -11.65
CA HIS A 6 7.05 -0.18 -11.02
C HIS A 6 6.20 1.08 -11.00
N SER A 7 5.46 1.28 -12.09
CA SER A 7 4.34 2.19 -12.18
C SER A 7 3.48 1.95 -10.94
N GLY A 8 3.18 2.99 -10.16
CA GLY A 8 2.15 2.92 -9.14
C GLY A 8 0.86 2.50 -9.83
N VAL A 9 0.54 1.20 -9.76
CA VAL A 9 -0.68 0.65 -10.33
C VAL A 9 -1.80 1.10 -9.42
N VAL A 10 -2.32 2.28 -9.69
CA VAL A 10 -3.66 2.66 -9.24
C VAL A 10 -4.59 1.71 -9.99
N LEU A 11 -5.05 0.67 -9.28
CA LEU A 11 -6.04 -0.26 -9.83
C LEU A 11 -7.28 0.54 -10.28
N PRO A 12 -7.96 0.08 -11.35
CA PRO A 12 -9.17 0.74 -11.85
C PRO A 12 -10.18 0.94 -10.71
N ALA A 13 -11.01 1.98 -10.85
CA ALA A 13 -11.98 2.38 -9.83
C ALA A 13 -12.72 1.15 -9.26
N PRO A 14 -12.79 1.01 -7.92
CA PRO A 14 -13.33 -0.18 -7.29
C PRO A 14 -14.76 -0.43 -7.76
N GLN A 15 -14.99 -1.60 -8.36
CA GLN A 15 -16.34 -2.08 -8.60
C GLN A 15 -16.96 -2.47 -7.27
N ALA A 16 -18.25 -2.17 -7.08
CA ALA A 16 -18.94 -2.50 -5.84
C ALA A 16 -18.86 -4.02 -5.59
N PRO A 17 -18.61 -4.47 -4.35
CA PRO A 17 -18.56 -5.90 -4.05
C PRO A 17 -19.91 -6.55 -4.38
N SER A 18 -19.91 -7.56 -5.23
CA SER A 18 -21.10 -8.37 -5.54
C SER A 18 -21.28 -9.57 -4.59
N ASP A 19 -20.26 -9.86 -3.76
CA ASP A 19 -20.21 -10.98 -2.81
C ASP A 19 -20.75 -10.53 -1.43
N GLU A 20 -21.77 -11.22 -0.91
CA GLU A 20 -22.38 -10.96 0.41
C GLU A 20 -21.34 -10.98 1.54
N ARG A 21 -20.34 -11.87 1.45
CA ARG A 21 -19.25 -11.93 2.43
C ARG A 21 -18.39 -10.67 2.38
N ALA A 22 -18.12 -10.15 1.19
CA ALA A 22 -17.34 -8.93 1.03
C ALA A 22 -18.10 -7.73 1.61
N LEU A 23 -19.41 -7.65 1.40
CA LEU A 23 -20.26 -6.62 2.00
C LEU A 23 -20.25 -6.70 3.54
N ALA A 24 -20.39 -7.92 4.10
CA ALA A 24 -20.32 -8.14 5.54
C ALA A 24 -18.96 -7.73 6.12
N VAL A 25 -17.85 -8.07 5.45
CA VAL A 25 -16.50 -7.64 5.85
C VAL A 25 -16.37 -6.12 5.82
N ARG A 26 -16.85 -5.44 4.75
CA ARG A 26 -16.82 -3.96 4.68
C ARG A 26 -17.61 -3.31 5.81
N ALA A 27 -18.80 -3.83 6.12
CA ALA A 27 -19.61 -3.35 7.23
C ALA A 27 -18.88 -3.52 8.56
N ALA A 28 -18.27 -4.69 8.81
CA ALA A 28 -17.50 -4.95 10.02
C ALA A 28 -16.24 -4.08 10.15
N LEU A 29 -15.58 -3.74 9.02
CA LEU A 29 -14.44 -2.84 9.01
C LEU A 29 -14.82 -1.41 9.39
N ASN A 30 -16.07 -0.99 9.15
CA ASN A 30 -16.60 0.33 9.52
C ASN A 30 -15.67 1.50 9.12
N GLY A 31 -15.18 1.47 7.88
CA GLY A 31 -14.28 2.50 7.34
C GLY A 31 -12.82 2.43 7.81
N ARG A 32 -12.44 1.42 8.62
CA ARG A 32 -11.04 1.22 9.03
C ARG A 32 -10.16 0.73 7.88
N VAL A 33 -8.88 1.06 7.98
CA VAL A 33 -7.82 0.60 7.07
C VAL A 33 -7.45 -0.85 7.38
N ILE A 34 -7.14 -1.62 6.34
CA ILE A 34 -6.54 -2.96 6.46
C ILE A 34 -5.03 -2.81 6.21
N VAL A 35 -4.21 -3.33 7.14
CA VAL A 35 -2.75 -3.33 7.01
C VAL A 35 -2.24 -4.77 6.98
N LEU A 36 -1.52 -5.14 5.93
CA LEU A 36 -0.86 -6.43 5.80
C LEU A 36 0.58 -6.34 6.32
N VAL A 37 0.87 -7.08 7.38
CA VAL A 37 2.20 -7.11 8.02
C VAL A 37 2.88 -8.45 7.78
N GLY A 38 4.20 -8.42 7.53
CA GLY A 38 5.01 -9.62 7.31
C GLY A 38 6.31 -9.33 6.55
N MET A 39 7.15 -10.35 6.40
CA MET A 39 8.47 -10.23 5.75
C MET A 39 8.38 -9.84 4.26
N MET A 40 9.45 -9.26 3.71
CA MET A 40 9.56 -9.03 2.26
C MET A 40 9.40 -10.37 1.50
N GLY A 41 8.74 -10.36 0.34
CA GLY A 41 8.51 -11.57 -0.45
C GLY A 41 7.43 -12.53 0.08
N SER A 42 6.80 -12.27 1.23
CA SER A 42 5.73 -13.12 1.78
C SER A 42 4.38 -13.03 1.04
N GLY A 43 4.33 -12.33 -0.10
CA GLY A 43 3.12 -12.23 -0.94
C GLY A 43 2.11 -11.16 -0.52
N LYS A 44 2.45 -10.25 0.41
CA LYS A 44 1.52 -9.21 0.92
C LYS A 44 0.92 -8.36 -0.19
N SER A 45 1.72 -7.83 -1.12
CA SER A 45 1.22 -7.01 -2.22
C SER A 45 0.27 -7.79 -3.13
N ALA A 46 0.57 -9.06 -3.40
CA ALA A 46 -0.29 -9.92 -4.23
C ALA A 46 -1.64 -10.21 -3.55
N ILE A 47 -1.64 -10.49 -2.24
CA ILE A 47 -2.87 -10.71 -1.46
C ILE A 47 -3.65 -9.40 -1.31
N GLY A 48 -2.96 -8.30 -1.00
CA GLY A 48 -3.55 -6.98 -0.80
C GLY A 48 -4.29 -6.47 -2.04
N GLN A 49 -3.69 -6.61 -3.22
CA GLN A 49 -4.35 -6.25 -4.48
C GLN A 49 -5.64 -7.06 -4.71
N ARG A 50 -5.60 -8.38 -4.50
CA ARG A 50 -6.79 -9.23 -4.66
C ARG A 50 -7.87 -8.91 -3.62
N LEU A 51 -7.46 -8.64 -2.39
CA LEU A 51 -8.36 -8.27 -1.30
C LEU A 51 -9.04 -6.93 -1.58
N ALA A 52 -8.26 -5.93 -2.01
CA ALA A 52 -8.75 -4.60 -2.36
C ALA A 52 -9.81 -4.67 -3.48
N VAL A 53 -9.54 -5.44 -4.55
CA VAL A 53 -10.51 -5.67 -5.63
C VAL A 53 -11.79 -6.33 -5.09
N ARG A 54 -11.67 -7.38 -4.28
CA ARG A 54 -12.84 -8.08 -3.73
C ARG A 54 -13.67 -7.20 -2.79
N LEU A 55 -13.03 -6.31 -2.03
CA LEU A 55 -13.70 -5.41 -1.10
C LEU A 55 -14.09 -4.07 -1.72
N GLY A 56 -13.81 -3.84 -3.01
CA GLY A 56 -14.03 -2.55 -3.64
C GLY A 56 -13.32 -1.41 -2.89
N LEU A 57 -12.11 -1.66 -2.41
CA LEU A 57 -11.26 -0.68 -1.72
C LEU A 57 -10.04 -0.32 -2.59
N PRO A 58 -9.45 0.87 -2.42
CA PRO A 58 -8.14 1.15 -2.99
C PRO A 58 -7.07 0.24 -2.37
N PHE A 59 -6.03 -0.06 -3.15
CA PHE A 59 -4.80 -0.68 -2.68
C PHE A 59 -3.66 0.34 -2.76
N VAL A 60 -2.84 0.44 -1.73
CA VAL A 60 -1.66 1.33 -1.71
C VAL A 60 -0.45 0.54 -1.25
N ASP A 61 0.63 0.60 -2.02
CA ASP A 61 1.92 0.03 -1.64
C ASP A 61 2.75 1.09 -0.87
N ALA A 62 3.02 0.82 0.41
CA ALA A 62 3.77 1.74 1.26
C ALA A 62 5.18 2.02 0.71
N ASP A 63 5.85 1.02 0.13
CA ASP A 63 7.21 1.17 -0.41
C ASP A 63 7.21 2.12 -1.61
N ALA A 64 6.20 2.01 -2.49
CA ALA A 64 6.04 2.90 -3.62
C ALA A 64 5.77 4.35 -3.19
N GLU A 65 4.96 4.55 -2.15
CA GLU A 65 4.68 5.87 -1.59
C GLU A 65 5.92 6.51 -0.92
N ILE A 66 6.77 5.70 -0.26
CA ILE A 66 8.04 6.19 0.30
C ILE A 66 8.96 6.65 -0.83
N VAL A 67 9.09 5.88 -1.91
CA VAL A 67 9.91 6.23 -3.08
C VAL A 67 9.37 7.50 -3.75
N ALA A 68 8.05 7.61 -3.93
CA ALA A 68 7.42 8.81 -4.49
C ALA A 68 7.70 10.06 -3.64
N ALA A 69 7.59 9.94 -2.31
CA ALA A 69 7.90 11.02 -1.38
C ALA A 69 9.40 11.39 -1.35
N ALA A 70 10.29 10.45 -1.71
CA ALA A 70 11.74 10.65 -1.76
C ALA A 70 12.22 11.14 -3.14
N ALA A 71 11.40 11.90 -3.87
CA ALA A 71 11.70 12.41 -5.20
C ALA A 71 12.09 11.31 -6.22
N GLY A 72 11.51 10.11 -6.07
CA GLY A 72 11.74 8.99 -6.97
C GLY A 72 13.04 8.21 -6.70
N MET A 73 13.77 8.50 -5.63
CA MET A 73 14.93 7.70 -5.24
C MET A 73 14.50 6.28 -4.87
N SER A 74 15.21 5.28 -5.40
CA SER A 74 14.99 3.89 -5.02
C SER A 74 15.35 3.67 -3.55
N ILE A 75 14.76 2.66 -2.91
CA ILE A 75 15.05 2.33 -1.51
C ILE A 75 16.57 2.16 -1.27
N PRO A 76 17.34 1.40 -2.08
CA PRO A 76 18.79 1.31 -1.89
C PRO A 76 19.52 2.66 -1.95
N GLU A 77 19.11 3.58 -2.81
CA GLU A 77 19.69 4.94 -2.90
C GLU A 77 19.37 5.76 -1.64
N ILE A 78 18.14 5.64 -1.12
CA ILE A 78 17.73 6.29 0.13
C ILE A 78 18.61 5.79 1.29
N PHE A 79 18.78 4.47 1.41
CA PHE A 79 19.63 3.87 2.44
C PHE A 79 21.09 4.32 2.29
N ALA A 80 21.64 4.34 1.08
CA ALA A 80 23.02 4.74 0.83
C ALA A 80 23.27 6.22 1.14
N LYS A 81 22.30 7.10 0.85
CA LYS A 81 22.46 8.55 0.98
C LYS A 81 22.06 9.10 2.35
N TYR A 82 21.02 8.53 2.98
CA TYR A 82 20.41 9.07 4.19
C TYR A 82 20.37 8.08 5.36
N GLY A 83 20.70 6.81 5.12
CA GLY A 83 20.70 5.75 6.13
C GLY A 83 19.30 5.22 6.47
N GLU A 84 19.27 4.13 7.24
CA GLU A 84 18.04 3.45 7.61
C GLU A 84 17.08 4.33 8.42
N ARG A 85 17.61 5.15 9.35
CA ARG A 85 16.78 5.99 10.20
C ARG A 85 15.89 6.93 9.38
N TYR A 86 16.45 7.57 8.35
CA TYR A 86 15.69 8.44 7.47
C TYR A 86 14.58 7.67 6.73
N PHE A 87 14.89 6.46 6.26
CA PHE A 87 13.91 5.58 5.63
C PHE A 87 12.76 5.22 6.59
N ARG A 88 13.08 4.81 7.83
CA ARG A 88 12.08 4.47 8.87
C ARG A 88 11.22 5.65 9.28
N ASP A 89 11.80 6.84 9.39
CA ASP A 89 11.04 8.06 9.67
C ASP A 89 10.10 8.41 8.50
N GLY A 90 10.54 8.18 7.25
CA GLY A 90 9.72 8.32 6.05
C GLY A 90 8.56 7.32 6.01
N GLU A 91 8.84 6.04 6.24
CA GLU A 91 7.87 4.95 6.36
C GLU A 91 6.78 5.30 7.38
N ARG A 92 7.19 5.75 8.58
CA ARG A 92 6.25 6.19 9.63
C ARG A 92 5.34 7.33 9.15
N ARG A 93 5.89 8.35 8.48
CA ARG A 93 5.08 9.47 7.96
C ARG A 93 4.08 9.03 6.90
N VAL A 94 4.50 8.16 5.97
CA VAL A 94 3.65 7.63 4.91
C VAL A 94 2.50 6.81 5.50
N ILE A 95 2.80 5.88 6.41
CA ILE A 95 1.78 5.04 7.05
C ILE A 95 0.78 5.91 7.82
N MET A 96 1.24 6.87 8.61
CA MET A 96 0.35 7.77 9.36
C MET A 96 -0.59 8.58 8.45
N ARG A 97 -0.09 9.05 7.30
CA ARG A 97 -0.92 9.73 6.31
C ARG A 97 -1.99 8.80 5.75
N LEU A 98 -1.63 7.57 5.38
CA LEU A 98 -2.55 6.59 4.78
C LEU A 98 -3.61 6.11 5.77
N LEU A 99 -3.25 5.92 7.03
CA LEU A 99 -4.20 5.57 8.10
C LEU A 99 -5.27 6.64 8.32
N ASN A 100 -4.98 7.90 8.00
CA ASN A 100 -5.90 9.03 8.13
C ASN A 100 -6.66 9.38 6.84
N GLY A 101 -6.37 8.69 5.72
CA GLY A 101 -6.92 9.00 4.39
C GLY A 101 -8.28 8.35 4.08
N GLY A 102 -8.77 7.46 4.96
CA GLY A 102 -9.99 6.68 4.74
C GLY A 102 -9.70 5.19 4.45
N PRO A 103 -10.74 4.39 4.16
CA PRO A 103 -10.60 2.95 4.04
C PRO A 103 -9.76 2.56 2.81
N VAL A 104 -8.66 1.86 3.07
CA VAL A 104 -7.68 1.39 2.07
C VAL A 104 -7.13 0.03 2.52
N VAL A 105 -6.57 -0.72 1.58
CA VAL A 105 -5.72 -1.88 1.87
C VAL A 105 -4.26 -1.47 1.66
N LEU A 106 -3.47 -1.59 2.72
CA LEU A 106 -2.02 -1.32 2.79
C LEU A 106 -1.23 -2.62 2.85
#